data_AF-A0A7V5V350-F1
#
_entry.id   AF-A0A7V5V350-F1
#
_cell.length_a   1.000
_cell.length_b   1.000
_cell.length_c   1.000
_cell.angle_alpha   90.00
_cell.angle_beta   90.00
_cell.angle_gamma   90.00
#
_symmetry.space_group_name_H-M   'P 1'
#
loop_
_entity.id
_entity.type
_entity.pdbx_description
1 polymer ?
#
loop_
_entity_poly.entity_id
_entity_poly.type
_entity_poly.pdbx_seq_one_letter_code
_entity_poly.pdbx_strand_id
1 'polypeptide(L)'
;MVFINLIRLTLLLFLFCLPLATASAVATINADIQEKYIPSTLYTVKNGLLSNFVSDLVQDGSGFIWLATDRGLSRYDSINFLNFIKDKSNPFSIPGVAIQEFILMPNNEIWLSIENAGITIFNQTSQKFTSKKNTHSNLFHMPNKTLLGMSRDKNDNAWFSLYGEGVYQWNVQEQQFYKHTQNDE
;
A
#
# COMPACT_ATOMS: atom_id res chain seq x y z
N MET A 1 -58.58 4.21 -52.69
CA MET A 1 -59.94 3.66 -52.88
C MET A 1 -60.12 2.52 -51.87
N VAL A 2 -60.91 2.80 -50.82
CA VAL A 2 -61.68 1.86 -50.00
C VAL A 2 -60.90 0.87 -49.11
N PHE A 3 -60.72 1.29 -47.85
CA PHE A 3 -60.86 0.46 -46.66
C PHE A 3 -62.13 -0.39 -46.74
N ILE A 4 -62.09 -1.64 -46.26
CA ILE A 4 -63.15 -2.41 -45.56
C ILE A 4 -62.93 -3.89 -45.88
N ASN A 5 -62.35 -4.63 -44.93
CA ASN A 5 -62.89 -5.95 -44.60
C ASN A 5 -62.66 -6.22 -43.12
N LEU A 6 -63.73 -5.90 -42.42
CA LEU A 6 -64.03 -6.15 -41.03
C LEU A 6 -64.06 -7.66 -40.78
N ILE A 7 -63.37 -8.10 -39.72
CA ILE A 7 -63.97 -8.83 -38.60
C ILE A 7 -65.06 -9.84 -39.00
N ARG A 8 -64.70 -11.14 -39.06
CA ARG A 8 -65.63 -12.26 -38.75
C ARG A 8 -64.89 -13.59 -38.63
N LEU A 9 -64.43 -13.93 -37.42
CA LEU A 9 -64.44 -15.29 -36.82
C LEU A 9 -63.80 -15.21 -35.42
N THR A 10 -64.46 -14.64 -34.42
CA THR A 10 -65.19 -15.37 -33.35
C THR A 10 -64.57 -16.71 -32.87
N LEU A 11 -64.14 -16.68 -31.59
CA LEU A 11 -64.11 -17.73 -30.56
C LEU A 11 -63.14 -18.94 -30.68
N LEU A 12 -62.15 -18.95 -29.78
CA LEU A 12 -61.63 -20.06 -28.96
C LEU A 12 -60.29 -19.55 -28.40
N LEU A 13 -60.02 -19.30 -27.11
CA LEU A 13 -60.56 -19.81 -25.86
C LEU A 13 -60.25 -18.77 -24.77
N PHE A 14 -61.27 -18.39 -24.02
CA PHE A 14 -61.12 -17.91 -22.65
C PHE A 14 -60.78 -19.14 -21.79
N LEU A 15 -59.52 -19.34 -21.40
CA LEU A 15 -59.14 -20.21 -20.28
C LEU A 15 -57.62 -20.16 -20.07
N PHE A 16 -57.15 -19.20 -19.28
CA PHE A 16 -56.54 -19.52 -17.99
C PHE A 16 -56.37 -18.23 -17.19
N CYS A 17 -57.23 -18.10 -16.19
CA CYS A 17 -56.99 -17.26 -15.04
C CYS A 17 -55.95 -17.99 -14.17
N LEU A 18 -54.79 -17.38 -13.90
CA LEU A 18 -54.28 -17.14 -12.54
C LEU A 18 -52.91 -16.43 -12.61
N PRO A 19 -52.64 -15.56 -11.62
CA PRO A 19 -51.65 -14.50 -11.70
C PRO A 19 -50.28 -15.03 -11.34
N LEU A 20 -49.24 -14.49 -11.98
CA LEU A 20 -47.93 -14.45 -11.33
C LEU A 20 -47.31 -13.09 -11.59
N ALA A 21 -47.77 -12.11 -10.79
CA ALA A 21 -46.95 -10.98 -10.43
C ALA A 21 -45.75 -11.51 -9.61
N THR A 22 -44.76 -12.08 -10.28
CA THR A 22 -43.47 -12.41 -9.67
C THR A 22 -42.37 -12.13 -10.66
N ALA A 23 -41.70 -10.99 -10.44
CA ALA A 23 -40.28 -10.72 -10.70
C ALA A 23 -40.00 -9.22 -10.93
N SER A 24 -40.97 -8.32 -10.83
CA SER A 24 -40.72 -6.89 -11.08
C SER A 24 -40.14 -6.10 -9.89
N ALA A 25 -39.77 -6.74 -8.77
CA ALA A 25 -39.23 -5.99 -7.62
C ALA A 25 -38.04 -6.65 -6.90
N VAL A 26 -37.65 -7.89 -7.25
CA VAL A 26 -36.46 -8.55 -6.67
C VAL A 26 -35.27 -8.54 -7.65
N ALA A 27 -35.50 -8.25 -8.94
CA ALA A 27 -34.45 -8.14 -9.94
C ALA A 27 -33.79 -6.76 -10.03
N THR A 28 -34.21 -5.77 -9.24
CA THR A 28 -33.77 -4.36 -9.39
C THR A 28 -32.89 -3.84 -8.25
N ILE A 29 -32.44 -4.69 -7.31
CA ILE A 29 -31.56 -4.25 -6.20
C ILE A 29 -30.11 -4.75 -6.36
N ASN A 30 -29.80 -5.61 -7.34
CA ASN A 30 -28.46 -6.19 -7.48
C ASN A 30 -27.67 -5.73 -8.73
N ALA A 31 -28.16 -4.76 -9.51
CA ALA A 31 -27.46 -4.27 -10.71
C ALA A 31 -26.61 -3.00 -10.48
N ASP A 32 -26.78 -2.30 -9.37
CA ASP A 32 -26.25 -0.94 -9.19
C ASP A 32 -24.88 -0.85 -8.47
N ILE A 33 -24.22 -1.98 -8.21
CA ILE A 33 -22.97 -2.02 -7.41
C ILE A 33 -21.77 -2.63 -8.14
N GLN A 34 -21.79 -2.81 -9.47
CA GLN A 34 -20.71 -3.53 -10.19
C GLN A 34 -19.78 -2.73 -11.11
N GLU A 35 -19.95 -1.42 -11.34
CA GLU A 35 -19.03 -0.70 -12.27
C GLU A 35 -18.25 0.49 -11.67
N LYS A 36 -18.46 0.86 -10.40
CA LYS A 36 -17.97 2.15 -9.89
C LYS A 36 -16.47 2.22 -9.55
N TYR A 37 -15.75 1.10 -9.57
CA TYR A 37 -14.34 1.03 -9.14
C TYR A 37 -13.46 0.24 -10.11
N ILE A 38 -13.57 0.50 -11.42
CA ILE A 38 -12.52 0.08 -12.35
C ILE A 38 -11.43 1.17 -12.33
N PRO A 39 -10.22 0.90 -11.81
CA PRO A 39 -9.13 1.87 -11.87
C PRO A 39 -8.85 2.22 -13.33
N SER A 40 -8.80 3.51 -13.66
CA SER A 40 -8.49 3.99 -15.02
C SER A 40 -7.07 3.65 -15.45
N THR A 41 -6.18 3.39 -14.47
CA THR A 41 -4.77 3.12 -14.69
C THR A 41 -4.32 1.99 -13.76
N LEU A 42 -3.70 0.98 -14.35
CA LEU A 42 -3.15 -0.17 -13.65
C LEU A 42 -1.64 -0.24 -13.89
N TYR A 43 -0.86 -0.17 -12.82
CA TYR A 43 0.59 -0.37 -12.85
C TYR A 43 0.93 -1.75 -12.30
N THR A 44 1.67 -2.52 -13.08
CA THR A 44 2.17 -3.85 -12.74
C THR A 44 3.65 -3.96 -13.06
N VAL A 45 4.23 -5.13 -12.84
CA VAL A 45 5.57 -5.48 -13.34
C VAL A 45 5.77 -5.21 -14.84
N LYS A 46 4.70 -5.24 -15.65
CA LYS A 46 4.77 -4.92 -17.09
C LYS A 46 5.08 -3.43 -17.34
N ASN A 47 4.82 -2.58 -16.36
CA ASN A 47 5.04 -1.14 -16.42
C ASN A 47 6.35 -0.71 -15.74
N GLY A 48 7.13 -1.65 -15.20
CA GLY A 48 8.40 -1.37 -14.52
C GLY A 48 8.34 -1.39 -12.99
N LEU A 49 7.16 -1.51 -12.39
CA LEU A 49 7.03 -1.76 -10.94
C LEU A 49 7.80 -3.04 -10.57
N LEU A 50 8.52 -3.03 -9.46
CA LEU A 50 9.41 -4.15 -9.11
C LEU A 50 8.67 -5.45 -8.79
N SER A 51 7.49 -5.34 -8.17
CA SER A 51 6.62 -6.48 -7.85
C SER A 51 5.17 -6.03 -7.75
N ASN A 52 4.24 -6.92 -8.10
CA ASN A 52 2.81 -6.67 -7.91
C ASN A 52 2.38 -6.79 -6.45
N PHE A 53 3.26 -7.26 -5.56
CA PHE A 53 3.02 -7.27 -4.12
C PHE A 53 3.62 -5.99 -3.51
N VAL A 54 2.75 -5.02 -3.24
CA VAL A 54 3.09 -3.74 -2.60
C VAL A 54 2.57 -3.78 -1.17
N SER A 55 3.46 -3.65 -0.19
CA SER A 55 3.14 -3.68 1.24
C SER A 55 2.82 -2.30 1.80
N ASP A 56 3.43 -1.26 1.26
CA ASP A 56 3.31 0.11 1.74
C ASP A 56 3.62 1.11 0.61
N LEU A 57 3.09 2.33 0.71
CA LEU A 57 3.35 3.41 -0.24
C LEU A 57 3.20 4.79 0.39
N VAL A 58 3.96 5.76 -0.11
CA VAL A 58 3.87 7.17 0.29
C VAL A 58 4.35 8.07 -0.84
N GLN A 59 3.78 9.27 -0.93
CA GLN A 59 4.29 10.32 -1.80
C GLN A 59 5.24 11.24 -1.02
N ASP A 60 6.41 11.52 -1.56
CA ASP A 60 7.33 12.49 -0.96
C ASP A 60 7.00 13.94 -1.33
N GLY A 61 7.66 14.89 -0.67
CA GLY A 61 7.47 16.32 -0.93
C GLY A 61 7.90 16.80 -2.32
N SER A 62 8.63 15.96 -3.08
CA SER A 62 8.99 16.24 -4.48
C SER A 62 7.98 15.64 -5.48
N GLY A 63 6.96 14.94 -4.99
CA GLY A 63 5.92 14.32 -5.80
C GLY A 63 6.23 12.89 -6.24
N PHE A 64 7.38 12.31 -5.87
CA PHE A 64 7.67 10.91 -6.19
C PHE A 64 6.82 9.99 -5.32
N ILE A 65 6.32 8.91 -5.92
CA ILE A 65 5.62 7.86 -5.18
C ILE A 65 6.61 6.76 -4.87
N TRP A 66 6.83 6.50 -3.60
CA TRP A 66 7.64 5.39 -3.11
C TRP A 66 6.73 4.20 -2.82
N LEU A 67 7.16 3.01 -3.22
CA LEU A 67 6.42 1.76 -3.04
C LEU A 67 7.34 0.70 -2.45
N ALA A 68 7.00 0.21 -1.26
CA ALA A 68 7.62 -0.95 -0.67
C ALA A 68 7.05 -2.21 -1.31
N THR A 69 7.93 -3.12 -1.72
CA THR A 69 7.54 -4.38 -2.35
C THR A 69 8.19 -5.56 -1.63
N ASP A 70 7.73 -6.78 -1.93
CA ASP A 70 8.36 -8.03 -1.48
C ASP A 70 9.72 -8.31 -2.16
N ARG A 71 10.13 -7.48 -3.13
CA ARG A 71 11.37 -7.63 -3.90
C ARG A 71 12.37 -6.47 -3.73
N GLY A 72 11.98 -5.41 -3.04
CA GLY A 72 12.77 -4.19 -2.84
C GLY A 72 11.92 -2.93 -2.84
N LEU A 73 12.55 -1.79 -3.11
CA LEU A 73 11.89 -0.47 -3.11
C LEU A 73 11.73 0.03 -4.56
N SER A 74 10.56 0.52 -4.91
CA SER A 74 10.30 1.21 -6.18
C SER A 74 10.02 2.69 -5.94
N ARG A 75 10.48 3.55 -6.84
CA ARG A 75 10.11 4.96 -6.89
C ARG A 75 9.52 5.28 -8.25
N TYR A 76 8.34 5.88 -8.26
CA TYR A 76 7.64 6.29 -9.46
C TYR A 76 7.66 7.81 -9.61
N ASP A 77 8.03 8.30 -10.80
CA ASP A 77 8.18 9.73 -11.12
C ASP A 77 7.04 10.30 -11.97
N SER A 78 5.88 9.63 -12.02
CA SER A 78 4.76 9.85 -12.95
C SER A 78 4.94 9.30 -14.37
N ILE A 79 6.14 8.83 -14.74
CA ILE A 79 6.43 8.26 -16.06
C ILE A 79 7.06 6.87 -15.91
N ASN A 80 8.11 6.75 -15.12
CA ASN A 80 8.97 5.59 -14.99
C ASN A 80 9.10 5.14 -13.54
N PHE A 81 9.41 3.84 -13.36
CA PHE A 81 9.83 3.28 -12.09
C PHE A 81 11.36 3.18 -12.03
N LEU A 82 11.94 3.67 -10.94
CA LEU A 82 13.30 3.39 -10.52
C LEU A 82 13.27 2.36 -9.38
N ASN A 83 13.97 1.24 -9.55
CA ASN A 83 13.93 0.12 -8.61
C ASN A 83 15.27 -0.02 -7.87
N PHE A 84 15.18 -0.18 -6.55
CA PHE A 84 16.32 -0.44 -5.66
C PHE A 84 16.24 -1.88 -5.18
N ILE A 85 17.19 -2.70 -5.65
CA ILE A 85 17.22 -4.15 -5.42
C ILE A 85 18.50 -4.57 -4.71
N LYS A 86 18.46 -5.77 -4.12
CA LYS A 86 19.60 -6.34 -3.42
C LYS A 86 20.70 -6.70 -4.41
N ASP A 87 21.91 -6.21 -4.16
CA ASP A 87 23.11 -6.53 -4.92
C ASP A 87 24.19 -7.04 -3.98
N LYS A 88 24.58 -8.31 -4.17
CA LYS A 88 25.59 -8.97 -3.33
C LYS A 88 26.98 -8.35 -3.46
N SER A 89 27.27 -7.66 -4.56
CA SER A 89 28.55 -7.00 -4.79
C SER A 89 28.61 -5.58 -4.22
N ASN A 90 27.44 -4.97 -3.96
CA ASN A 90 27.33 -3.62 -3.44
C ASN A 90 26.84 -3.62 -1.98
N PRO A 91 27.71 -3.35 -0.99
CA PRO A 91 27.31 -3.31 0.41
C PRO A 91 26.35 -2.16 0.74
N PHE A 92 26.19 -1.17 -0.14
CA PHE A 92 25.24 -0.07 0.02
C PHE A 92 23.91 -0.30 -0.67
N SER A 93 23.70 -1.49 -1.27
CA SER A 93 22.39 -1.90 -1.77
C SER A 93 21.47 -2.34 -0.64
N ILE A 94 20.18 -2.51 -0.94
CA ILE A 94 19.19 -2.95 0.04
C ILE A 94 19.60 -4.33 0.65
N PRO A 95 19.67 -4.45 1.99
CA PRO A 95 20.23 -5.63 2.65
C PRO A 95 19.29 -6.86 2.62
N GLY A 96 18.01 -6.65 2.33
CA GLY A 96 16.94 -7.66 2.21
C GLY A 96 15.96 -7.28 1.11
N VAL A 97 14.92 -8.09 0.89
CA VAL A 97 13.99 -7.89 -0.23
C VAL A 97 12.55 -7.62 0.21
N ALA A 98 12.12 -8.14 1.36
CA ALA A 98 10.78 -7.91 1.88
C ALA A 98 10.76 -6.67 2.80
N ILE A 99 10.30 -5.56 2.24
CA ILE A 99 10.04 -4.33 3.01
C ILE A 99 8.61 -4.43 3.54
N GLN A 100 8.44 -4.30 4.86
CA GLN A 100 7.12 -4.39 5.50
C GLN A 100 6.42 -3.04 5.53
N GLU A 101 7.15 -1.99 5.87
CA GLU A 101 6.65 -0.62 6.01
C GLU A 101 7.84 0.35 5.94
N PHE A 102 7.54 1.62 5.68
CA PHE A 102 8.56 2.66 5.70
C PHE A 102 7.99 4.05 6.01
N ILE A 103 8.87 4.94 6.47
CA ILE A 103 8.52 6.34 6.73
C ILE A 103 9.52 7.28 6.05
N LEU A 104 9.02 8.40 5.57
CA LEU A 104 9.85 9.50 5.09
C LEU A 104 10.34 10.34 6.26
N MET A 105 11.65 10.47 6.38
CA MET A 105 12.31 11.25 7.41
C MET A 105 12.92 12.53 6.81
N PRO A 106 13.29 13.53 7.63
CA PRO A 106 14.07 14.67 7.17
C PRO A 106 15.39 14.26 6.51
N ASN A 107 16.11 15.22 5.94
CA ASN A 107 17.44 15.01 5.35
C ASN A 107 17.48 13.99 4.20
N ASN A 108 16.37 13.87 3.46
CA ASN A 108 16.20 12.93 2.35
C ASN A 108 16.43 11.47 2.78
N GLU A 109 15.95 11.11 3.97
CA GLU A 109 16.02 9.75 4.48
C GLU A 109 14.68 9.03 4.36
N ILE A 110 14.76 7.74 4.09
CA ILE A 110 13.62 6.82 4.15
C ILE A 110 14.02 5.71 5.11
N TRP A 111 13.27 5.58 6.20
CA TRP A 111 13.51 4.53 7.19
C TRP A 111 12.60 3.35 6.86
N LEU A 112 13.19 2.19 6.65
CA LEU A 112 12.54 1.00 6.10
C LEU A 112 12.60 -0.11 7.14
N SER A 113 11.47 -0.74 7.43
CA SER A 113 11.42 -2.02 8.13
C SER A 113 11.63 -3.15 7.11
N ILE A 114 12.78 -3.81 7.17
CA ILE A 114 13.11 -4.91 6.25
C ILE A 114 13.19 -6.22 7.03
N GLU A 115 12.47 -7.23 6.57
CA GLU A 115 12.46 -8.55 7.18
C GLU A 115 13.91 -9.09 7.32
N ASN A 116 14.25 -9.56 8.51
CA ASN A 116 15.58 -10.10 8.86
C ASN A 116 16.78 -9.12 8.75
N ALA A 117 16.56 -7.84 8.39
CA ALA A 117 17.61 -6.83 8.28
C ALA A 117 17.48 -5.68 9.30
N GLY A 118 16.28 -5.45 9.85
CA GLY A 118 16.04 -4.39 10.82
C GLY A 118 15.52 -3.13 10.18
N ILE A 119 15.52 -2.07 10.98
CA ILE A 119 15.45 -0.71 10.47
C ILE A 119 16.67 -0.47 9.57
N THR A 120 16.40 -0.08 8.33
CA THR A 120 17.39 0.28 7.32
C THR A 120 17.09 1.69 6.85
N ILE A 121 18.11 2.55 6.84
CA ILE A 121 17.99 3.92 6.34
C ILE A 121 18.45 3.96 4.88
N PHE A 122 17.60 4.45 4.01
CA PHE A 122 17.94 4.80 2.65
C PHE A 122 18.08 6.32 2.51
N ASN A 123 19.28 6.78 2.14
CA ASN A 123 19.50 8.20 1.85
C ASN A 123 19.29 8.44 0.36
N GLN A 124 18.28 9.23 0.01
CA GLN A 124 17.88 9.42 -1.39
C GLN A 124 18.92 10.18 -2.22
N THR A 125 19.67 11.10 -1.60
CA THR A 125 20.71 11.89 -2.27
C THR A 125 21.89 11.00 -2.71
N SER A 126 22.40 10.19 -1.80
CA SER A 126 23.54 9.29 -2.06
C SER A 126 23.12 7.95 -2.65
N GLN A 127 21.83 7.61 -2.61
CA GLN A 127 21.25 6.33 -2.98
C GLN A 127 21.88 5.13 -2.24
N LYS A 128 22.23 5.34 -0.97
CA LYS A 128 22.87 4.32 -0.12
C LYS A 128 21.93 3.82 0.96
N PHE A 129 21.89 2.50 1.13
CA PHE A 129 21.22 1.83 2.24
C PHE A 129 22.22 1.57 3.38
N THR A 130 21.79 1.89 4.59
CA THR A 130 22.57 1.77 5.83
C THR A 130 21.75 0.98 6.85
N SER A 131 22.27 -0.18 7.29
CA SER A 131 21.59 -1.10 8.22
C SER A 131 22.56 -1.60 9.28
N LYS A 132 22.07 -2.28 10.33
CA LYS A 132 22.92 -2.89 11.39
C LYS A 132 24.13 -3.66 10.86
N LYS A 133 24.00 -4.37 9.73
CA LYS A 133 25.11 -5.15 9.13
C LYS A 133 26.17 -4.27 8.46
N ASN A 134 25.79 -3.06 8.03
CA ASN A 134 26.61 -2.13 7.28
C ASN A 134 26.98 -0.88 8.10
N THR A 135 26.69 -0.88 9.40
CA THR A 135 26.97 0.25 10.32
C THR A 135 27.91 -0.16 11.43
N HIS A 136 28.87 0.71 11.75
CA HIS A 136 29.58 0.68 13.05
C HIS A 136 28.80 1.40 14.17
N SER A 137 27.56 1.81 13.90
CA SER A 137 26.75 2.62 14.79
C SER A 137 25.85 1.75 15.67
N ASN A 138 25.89 2.00 16.98
CA ASN A 138 25.01 1.33 17.97
C ASN A 138 23.55 1.79 17.88
N LEU A 139 23.25 2.79 17.04
CA LEU A 139 21.95 3.47 16.98
C LEU A 139 20.79 2.53 16.62
N PHE A 140 21.01 1.38 15.96
CA PHE A 140 19.92 0.54 15.43
C PHE A 140 19.83 -0.87 16.05
N HIS A 141 20.05 -1.00 17.36
CA HIS A 141 19.96 -2.28 18.08
C HIS A 141 18.54 -2.69 18.52
N MET A 142 17.49 -2.22 17.85
CA MET A 142 16.12 -2.64 18.16
C MET A 142 15.84 -4.08 17.68
N PRO A 143 15.12 -4.90 18.46
CA PRO A 143 14.69 -6.23 18.03
C PRO A 143 13.67 -6.11 16.89
N ASN A 144 14.13 -6.30 15.65
CA ASN A 144 13.28 -6.20 14.44
C ASN A 144 12.10 -7.19 14.42
N LYS A 145 12.19 -8.32 15.14
CA LYS A 145 11.16 -9.37 15.04
C LYS A 145 9.80 -8.98 15.63
N THR A 146 9.72 -7.86 16.33
CA THR A 146 8.49 -7.41 16.99
C THR A 146 7.98 -6.07 16.49
N LEU A 147 8.63 -5.44 15.49
CA LEU A 147 8.15 -4.16 14.96
C LEU A 147 6.79 -4.36 14.26
N LEU A 148 5.80 -3.58 14.67
CA LEU A 148 4.42 -3.62 14.17
C LEU A 148 4.03 -2.38 13.36
N GLY A 149 4.76 -1.29 13.52
CA GLY A 149 4.36 0.00 12.98
C GLY A 149 5.42 1.06 13.17
N MET A 150 5.57 1.93 12.16
CA MET A 150 6.38 3.14 12.18
C MET A 150 5.56 4.35 11.78
N SER A 151 5.80 5.50 12.41
CA SER A 151 5.20 6.77 12.00
C SER A 151 6.12 7.94 12.31
N ARG A 152 6.05 9.01 11.52
CA ARG A 152 6.71 10.29 11.80
C ARG A 152 5.72 11.26 12.42
N ASP A 153 6.12 11.97 13.47
CA ASP A 153 5.32 13.05 14.05
C ASP A 153 5.63 14.42 13.41
N LYS A 154 4.85 15.45 13.79
CA LYS A 154 5.00 16.82 13.28
C LYS A 154 6.33 17.51 13.65
N ASN A 155 7.06 16.97 14.62
CA ASN A 155 8.37 17.46 15.06
C ASN A 155 9.50 16.62 14.46
N ASP A 156 9.18 15.76 13.49
CA ASP A 156 10.09 14.87 12.79
C ASP A 156 10.69 13.74 13.62
N ASN A 157 10.12 13.46 14.79
CA ASN A 157 10.48 12.27 15.53
C ASN A 157 9.84 11.04 14.88
N ALA A 158 10.55 9.92 14.90
CA ALA A 158 10.01 8.65 14.47
C ALA A 158 9.47 7.87 15.68
N TRP A 159 8.31 7.27 15.51
CA TRP A 159 7.62 6.46 16.50
C TRP A 159 7.56 5.02 16.02
N PHE A 160 7.78 4.08 16.93
CA PHE A 160 7.85 2.65 16.65
C PHE A 160 6.98 1.89 17.66
N SER A 161 6.04 1.10 17.18
CA SER A 161 5.28 0.18 18.02
C SER A 161 5.86 -1.23 17.94
N LEU A 162 6.21 -1.83 19.08
CA LEU A 162 6.81 -3.15 19.15
C LEU A 162 5.92 -4.11 19.96
N TYR A 163 5.63 -5.27 19.40
CA TYR A 163 4.89 -6.35 20.05
C TYR A 163 5.53 -6.74 21.38
N GLY A 164 4.80 -6.58 22.48
CA GLY A 164 5.23 -6.92 23.83
C GLY A 164 6.19 -5.91 24.49
N GLU A 165 6.67 -4.90 23.76
CA GLU A 165 7.64 -3.92 24.27
C GLU A 165 7.05 -2.52 24.42
N GLY A 166 5.90 -2.23 23.81
CA GLY A 166 5.24 -0.93 23.87
C GLY A 166 5.68 -0.01 22.73
N VAL A 167 5.85 1.28 23.03
CA VAL A 167 6.13 2.31 22.03
C VAL A 167 7.49 2.96 22.29
N TYR A 168 8.27 3.11 21.23
CA TYR A 168 9.54 3.84 21.24
C TYR A 168 9.44 5.09 20.39
N GLN A 169 10.16 6.12 20.79
CA GLN A 169 10.31 7.36 20.05
C GLN A 169 11.80 7.59 19.77
N TRP A 170 12.16 7.78 18.50
CA TRP A 170 13.42 8.36 18.09
C TRP A 170 13.29 9.88 18.07
N ASN A 171 13.99 10.56 18.98
CA ASN A 171 14.08 12.01 18.97
C ASN A 171 15.12 12.45 17.94
N VAL A 172 14.68 13.20 16.93
CA VAL A 172 15.53 13.61 15.81
C VAL A 172 16.59 14.64 16.21
N GLN A 173 16.30 15.49 17.21
CA GLN A 173 17.23 16.54 17.66
C GLN A 173 18.34 15.94 18.52
N GLU A 174 17.97 15.03 19.41
CA GLU A 174 18.88 14.40 20.36
C GLU A 174 19.55 13.13 19.82
N GLN A 175 19.06 12.63 18.68
CA GLN A 175 19.56 11.41 18.03
C GLN A 175 19.57 10.20 18.98
N GLN A 176 18.48 10.03 19.74
CA GLN A 176 18.34 8.95 20.71
C GLN A 176 16.92 8.38 20.80
N PHE A 177 16.82 7.14 21.29
CA PHE A 177 15.56 6.44 21.52
C PHE A 177 15.07 6.59 22.96
N TYR A 178 13.78 6.85 23.10
CA TYR A 178 13.04 6.82 24.36
C TYR A 178 12.00 5.72 24.31
N LYS A 179 11.92 4.94 25.39
CA LYS A 179 10.83 3.99 25.59
C LYS A 179 9.75 4.69 26.40
N HIS A 180 8.53 4.68 25.89
CA HIS A 180 7.37 5.19 26.62
C HIS A 180 6.71 4.04 27.37
N THR A 181 6.58 4.16 28.69
CA THR A 181 5.99 3.14 29.57
C THR A 181 4.78 3.69 30.32
N GLN A 182 3.98 2.81 30.91
CA GLN A 182 2.75 3.20 31.61
C GLN A 182 2.97 4.15 32.82
N ASN A 183 4.21 4.37 33.25
CA ASN A 183 4.56 5.22 34.40
C ASN A 183 5.02 6.63 34.00
N ASP A 184 4.89 7.03 32.73
CA ASP A 184 5.26 8.36 32.26
C ASP A 184 4.10 9.36 32.49
N GLU A 185 3.80 9.66 33.76
CA GLU A 185 2.95 10.79 34.21
C GLU A 185 3.55 11.50 35.43
#